data_AF-A0A968W7M4-F1
#
_entry.id   AF-A0A968W7M4-F1
#
_cell.length_a   1.000
_cell.length_b   1.000
_cell.length_c   1.000
_cell.angle_alpha   90.00
_cell.angle_beta   90.00
_cell.angle_gamma   90.00
#
_symmetry.space_group_name_H-M   'P 1'
#
loop_
_entity.id
_entity.type
_entity.pdbx_description
1 polymer ?
#
loop_
_entity_poly.entity_id
_entity_poly.type
_entity_poly.pdbx_seq_one_letter_code
_entity_poly.pdbx_strand_id
1 'polypeptide(L)'
;MFLDVWERHITYIQDEVIREVAFEGAETATRSQVIWQVKVKELEDDVNSCDDIKWDDLLEQWQPKHRGLLAAKAKETTQQTEACIIKPDARYRGRENQLYRVEIHVGGTAEEATFKWSRENGSVAFPIDADNGIGISDKVITVKLKHWWRDCHFGLTEGDWVELVDDYISLHQLVNPLWKVDKIEPEDFLVTLTREESSTLNIGNYPLLRRWEQEERSGLSLSNGAVPILLAQNDWFTLEDGVQIKFQPGSKYRTGDYWLIPARTATGDVEWDEDDNGTPLALPPHGVEHYYAPLAVIANLDSPEDCRHQFYPITHFATTKAIGEDVIWQNSEVQ
;
A
#
# COMPACT_ATOMS: atom_id res chain seq x y z
N MET A 1 -15.51 -10.27 -18.77
CA MET A 1 -15.77 -10.45 -17.32
C MET A 1 -14.65 -11.30 -16.72
N PHE A 2 -14.13 -10.93 -15.57
CA PHE A 2 -12.99 -11.59 -14.93
C PHE A 2 -13.11 -11.55 -13.40
N LEU A 3 -12.40 -12.45 -12.74
CA LEU A 3 -12.21 -12.48 -11.29
C LEU A 3 -10.92 -11.73 -10.95
N ASP A 4 -10.96 -10.87 -9.94
CA ASP A 4 -9.80 -10.22 -9.31
C ASP A 4 -9.74 -10.65 -7.84
N VAL A 5 -8.64 -11.27 -7.44
CA VAL A 5 -8.43 -11.86 -6.10
C VAL A 5 -7.16 -11.32 -5.47
N TRP A 6 -7.22 -10.88 -4.23
CA TRP A 6 -6.04 -10.43 -3.48
C TRP A 6 -6.23 -10.58 -1.98
N GLU A 7 -5.14 -10.47 -1.23
CA GLU A 7 -5.16 -10.39 0.22
C GLU A 7 -5.19 -8.92 0.69
N ARG A 8 -6.19 -8.58 1.50
CA ARG A 8 -6.34 -7.27 2.13
C ARG A 8 -6.03 -7.38 3.62
N HIS A 9 -5.21 -6.46 4.13
CA HIS A 9 -5.02 -6.27 5.57
C HIS A 9 -6.27 -5.62 6.19
N ILE A 10 -6.79 -6.22 7.26
CA ILE A 10 -7.93 -5.70 8.02
C ILE A 10 -7.60 -5.56 9.50
N THR A 11 -8.21 -4.57 10.13
CA THR A 11 -8.11 -4.27 11.55
C THR A 11 -9.52 -4.18 12.16
N TYR A 12 -9.59 -4.04 13.49
CA TYR A 12 -10.87 -3.86 14.18
C TYR A 12 -11.68 -2.64 13.70
N ILE A 13 -11.03 -1.67 13.05
CA ILE A 13 -11.69 -0.48 12.52
C ILE A 13 -12.68 -0.86 11.40
N GLN A 14 -12.30 -1.82 10.56
CA GLN A 14 -13.15 -2.33 9.48
C GLN A 14 -14.08 -3.45 9.96
N ASP A 15 -13.63 -4.27 10.92
CA ASP A 15 -14.43 -5.36 11.48
C ASP A 15 -14.32 -5.38 13.01
N GLU A 16 -15.31 -4.84 13.69
CA GLU A 16 -15.29 -4.76 15.16
C GLU A 16 -15.29 -6.15 15.84
N VAL A 17 -15.73 -7.22 15.16
CA VAL A 17 -15.84 -8.56 15.77
C VAL A 17 -14.51 -9.30 15.88
N ILE A 18 -13.47 -8.88 15.14
CA ILE A 18 -12.13 -9.50 15.25
C ILE A 18 -11.34 -8.99 16.45
N ARG A 19 -11.86 -7.97 17.16
CA ARG A 19 -11.22 -7.37 18.33
C ARG A 19 -11.36 -8.28 19.54
N GLU A 20 -10.26 -8.53 20.25
CA GLU A 20 -10.29 -9.27 21.52
C GLU A 20 -10.85 -8.39 22.64
N VAL A 21 -12.04 -8.75 23.13
CA VAL A 21 -12.78 -8.02 24.16
C VAL A 21 -12.04 -7.99 25.50
N ALA A 22 -11.22 -8.99 25.79
CA ALA A 22 -10.49 -9.09 27.05
C ALA A 22 -9.39 -8.02 27.22
N PHE A 23 -8.91 -7.40 26.13
CA PHE A 23 -7.82 -6.42 26.18
C PHE A 23 -8.28 -4.97 26.35
N GLU A 24 -9.56 -4.75 26.71
CA GLU A 24 -10.16 -3.44 26.96
C GLU A 24 -9.80 -2.41 25.86
N GLY A 25 -9.71 -2.89 24.63
CA GLY A 25 -9.45 -2.10 23.45
C GLY A 25 -8.00 -1.97 22.97
N ALA A 26 -7.03 -2.59 23.65
CA ALA A 26 -5.74 -2.82 23.00
C ALA A 26 -5.89 -3.89 21.91
N GLU A 27 -5.22 -3.70 20.78
CA GLU A 27 -5.17 -4.67 19.70
C GLU A 27 -3.76 -5.23 19.61
N THR A 28 -3.64 -6.54 19.52
CA THR A 28 -2.34 -7.24 19.45
C THR A 28 -2.16 -7.99 18.14
N ALA A 29 -3.21 -8.09 17.32
CA ALA A 29 -3.14 -8.76 16.04
C ALA A 29 -4.02 -8.10 14.98
N THR A 30 -3.59 -8.23 13.74
CA THR A 30 -4.42 -7.90 12.57
C THR A 30 -4.80 -9.19 11.85
N ARG A 31 -5.63 -9.10 10.80
CA ARG A 31 -5.98 -10.25 9.97
C ARG A 31 -5.71 -9.96 8.50
N SER A 32 -5.51 -11.03 7.74
CA SER A 32 -5.59 -11.01 6.29
C SER A 32 -6.96 -11.51 5.86
N GLN A 33 -7.58 -10.83 4.91
CA GLN A 33 -8.84 -11.22 4.28
C GLN A 33 -8.61 -11.41 2.79
N VAL A 34 -8.94 -12.58 2.27
CA VAL A 34 -8.96 -12.82 0.82
C VAL A 34 -10.20 -12.14 0.24
N ILE A 35 -9.99 -11.12 -0.58
CA ILE A 35 -11.03 -10.45 -1.36
C ILE A 35 -11.10 -11.11 -2.73
N TRP A 36 -12.31 -11.30 -3.23
CA TRP A 36 -12.56 -11.72 -4.59
C TRP A 36 -13.70 -10.86 -5.17
N GLN A 37 -13.47 -10.28 -6.35
CA GLN A 37 -14.44 -9.44 -7.03
C GLN A 37 -14.62 -9.89 -8.47
N VAL A 38 -15.88 -9.98 -8.91
CA VAL A 38 -16.19 -10.14 -10.32
C VAL A 38 -16.23 -8.75 -10.96
N LYS A 39 -15.34 -8.51 -11.92
CA LYS A 39 -15.19 -7.25 -12.62
C LYS A 39 -15.48 -7.42 -14.12
N VAL A 40 -15.85 -6.31 -14.76
CA VAL A 40 -16.09 -6.24 -16.20
C VAL A 40 -15.13 -5.22 -16.79
N LYS A 41 -14.40 -5.63 -17.83
CA LYS A 41 -13.58 -4.76 -18.67
C LYS A 41 -14.20 -4.76 -20.05
N GLU A 42 -14.40 -3.56 -20.58
CA GLU A 42 -14.76 -3.37 -21.99
C GLU A 42 -13.55 -3.68 -22.87
N LEU A 43 -13.75 -4.53 -23.86
CA LEU A 43 -12.76 -5.00 -24.82
C LEU A 43 -13.02 -4.35 -26.19
N GLU A 44 -12.07 -4.47 -27.12
CA GLU A 44 -12.25 -4.00 -28.49
C GLU A 44 -13.33 -4.81 -29.23
N ASP A 45 -13.98 -4.20 -30.22
CA ASP A 45 -15.15 -4.76 -30.94
C ASP A 45 -14.85 -6.09 -31.69
N ASP A 46 -13.57 -6.39 -31.93
CA ASP A 46 -13.14 -7.61 -32.60
C ASP A 46 -13.04 -8.82 -31.66
N VAL A 47 -13.06 -8.62 -30.34
CA VAL A 47 -13.02 -9.69 -29.33
C VAL A 47 -14.41 -10.29 -29.15
N ASN A 48 -14.68 -11.39 -29.83
CA ASN A 48 -16.00 -12.04 -29.82
C ASN A 48 -16.03 -13.36 -29.07
N SER A 49 -14.87 -13.97 -28.83
CA SER A 49 -14.72 -15.24 -28.12
C SER A 49 -13.62 -15.21 -27.05
N CYS A 50 -13.58 -16.25 -26.22
CA CYS A 50 -12.55 -16.37 -25.19
C CYS A 50 -11.14 -16.51 -25.78
N ASP A 51 -11.03 -17.16 -26.95
CA ASP A 51 -9.76 -17.37 -27.66
C ASP A 51 -9.19 -16.07 -28.25
N ASP A 52 -10.04 -15.05 -28.46
CA ASP A 52 -9.62 -13.74 -28.96
C ASP A 52 -9.01 -12.86 -27.85
N ILE A 53 -9.19 -13.22 -26.58
CA ILE A 53 -8.66 -12.45 -25.45
C ILE A 53 -7.14 -12.63 -25.37
N LYS A 54 -6.42 -11.52 -25.55
CA LYS A 54 -4.99 -11.44 -25.21
C LYS A 54 -4.83 -11.25 -23.70
N TRP A 55 -4.88 -12.35 -22.97
CA TRP A 55 -4.85 -12.31 -21.50
C TRP A 55 -3.54 -11.73 -20.96
N ASP A 56 -2.41 -12.04 -21.59
CA ASP A 56 -1.10 -11.51 -21.19
C ASP A 56 -1.04 -9.98 -21.32
N ASP A 57 -1.68 -9.40 -22.34
CA ASP A 57 -1.73 -7.93 -22.51
C ASP A 57 -2.56 -7.28 -21.40
N LEU A 58 -3.68 -7.92 -20.99
CA LEU A 58 -4.50 -7.45 -19.87
C LEU A 58 -3.75 -7.59 -18.53
N LEU A 59 -3.04 -8.70 -18.32
CA LEU A 59 -2.22 -8.90 -17.14
C LEU A 59 -1.09 -7.87 -17.06
N GLU A 60 -0.39 -7.58 -18.15
CA GLU A 60 0.66 -6.54 -18.18
C GLU A 60 0.07 -5.15 -17.91
N GLN A 61 -1.18 -4.90 -18.31
CA GLN A 61 -1.89 -3.65 -18.00
C GLN A 61 -2.25 -3.54 -16.50
N TRP A 62 -2.78 -4.60 -15.89
CA TRP A 62 -3.29 -4.58 -14.52
C TRP A 62 -2.22 -4.86 -13.45
N GLN A 63 -1.27 -5.72 -13.77
CA GLN A 63 -0.20 -6.17 -12.90
C GLN A 63 1.09 -6.40 -13.71
N PRO A 64 1.76 -5.33 -14.15
CA PRO A 64 2.98 -5.43 -14.94
C PRO A 64 4.02 -6.27 -14.21
N LYS A 65 4.68 -7.18 -14.94
CA LYS A 65 5.71 -8.06 -14.35
C LYS A 65 6.91 -7.26 -13.82
N HIS A 66 7.23 -6.15 -14.49
CA HIS A 66 8.31 -5.25 -14.13
C HIS A 66 7.80 -4.10 -13.27
N ARG A 67 7.54 -4.40 -11.99
CA ARG A 67 7.33 -3.38 -10.95
C ARG A 67 8.68 -2.77 -10.56
N GLY A 68 8.70 -1.49 -10.22
CA GLY A 68 9.92 -0.84 -9.77
C GLY A 68 10.52 -1.54 -8.55
N LEU A 69 11.85 -1.46 -8.41
CA LEU A 69 12.59 -2.04 -7.29
C LEU A 69 13.01 -0.92 -6.32
N LEU A 70 13.23 -1.30 -5.07
CA LEU A 70 13.78 -0.41 -4.04
C LEU A 70 14.97 -1.09 -3.39
N ALA A 71 16.00 -0.33 -3.05
CA ALA A 71 17.07 -0.76 -2.15
C ALA A 71 17.00 0.06 -0.86
N ALA A 72 17.32 -0.54 0.29
CA ALA A 72 17.36 0.16 1.57
C ALA A 72 18.69 -0.09 2.30
N LYS A 73 19.14 0.89 3.08
CA LYS A 73 20.29 0.74 3.98
C LYS A 73 20.22 1.71 5.13
N ALA A 74 20.97 1.46 6.19
CA ALA A 74 21.31 2.53 7.12
C ALA A 74 22.57 3.30 6.64
N LYS A 75 22.59 4.59 6.90
CA LYS A 75 23.62 5.52 6.42
C LYS A 75 24.99 5.11 6.93
N GLU A 76 25.92 4.91 6.01
CA GLU A 76 27.32 4.70 6.35
C GLU A 76 27.87 5.94 7.06
N THR A 77 28.39 5.76 8.28
CA THR A 77 29.03 6.85 9.03
C THR A 77 30.53 6.78 8.78
N THR A 78 31.15 7.86 8.30
CA THR A 78 32.59 8.06 8.46
C THR A 78 32.89 8.14 9.95
N GLN A 79 33.74 7.22 10.44
CA GLN A 79 34.13 7.04 11.86
C GLN A 79 33.93 8.29 12.73
N GLN A 80 32.96 8.27 13.64
CA GLN A 80 32.84 9.27 14.69
C GLN A 80 33.43 8.72 15.99
N THR A 81 34.40 9.43 16.55
CA THR A 81 35.21 9.03 17.72
C THR A 81 34.64 9.48 19.07
N GLU A 82 33.40 9.94 19.14
CA GLU A 82 32.84 10.45 20.40
C GLU A 82 31.78 9.51 20.99
N ALA A 83 32.05 9.09 22.23
CA ALA A 83 31.23 8.14 22.97
C ALA A 83 29.99 8.82 23.57
N CYS A 84 28.81 8.42 23.11
CA CYS A 84 27.54 8.67 23.82
C CYS A 84 26.48 7.64 23.43
N ILE A 85 26.15 6.75 24.38
CA ILE A 85 24.96 5.87 24.55
C ILE A 85 24.56 4.91 23.40
N ILE A 86 24.78 5.27 22.15
CA ILE A 86 24.68 4.41 20.97
C ILE A 86 26.11 4.07 20.55
N LYS A 87 26.38 2.82 20.15
CA LYS A 87 27.72 2.45 19.64
C LYS A 87 28.09 3.44 18.51
N PRO A 88 29.32 4.00 18.47
CA PRO A 88 29.71 4.97 17.45
C PRO A 88 29.57 4.46 16.01
N ASP A 89 29.56 3.14 15.83
CA ASP A 89 29.40 2.45 14.55
C ASP A 89 27.93 2.20 14.15
N ALA A 90 26.94 2.53 14.99
CA ALA A 90 25.53 2.33 14.67
C ALA A 90 25.09 3.30 13.57
N ARG A 91 24.66 2.74 12.44
CA ARG A 91 24.22 3.46 11.24
C ARG A 91 22.77 3.89 11.37
N TYR A 92 21.94 3.04 11.97
CA TYR A 92 20.61 3.36 12.45
C TYR A 92 20.69 4.02 13.83
N ARG A 93 20.04 5.17 13.99
CA ARG A 93 20.12 6.03 15.19
C ARG A 93 18.81 6.16 15.95
N GLY A 94 17.78 5.43 15.52
CA GLY A 94 16.52 5.41 16.23
C GLY A 94 16.66 4.79 17.61
N ARG A 95 15.78 5.22 18.51
CA ARG A 95 15.80 4.79 19.92
C ARG A 95 15.12 3.43 20.13
N GLU A 96 14.35 2.98 19.15
CA GLU A 96 13.47 1.81 19.21
C GLU A 96 13.58 1.02 17.92
N ASN A 97 13.14 -0.24 17.95
CA ASN A 97 13.02 -1.01 16.71
C ASN A 97 11.81 -0.50 15.93
N GLN A 98 11.97 -0.35 14.62
CA GLN A 98 10.91 0.16 13.73
C GLN A 98 10.66 -0.80 12.57
N LEU A 99 9.49 -0.68 11.95
CA LEU A 99 9.14 -1.38 10.73
C LEU A 99 8.68 -0.36 9.70
N TYR A 100 9.66 0.23 9.02
CA TYR A 100 9.37 1.24 8.02
C TYR A 100 8.59 0.63 6.87
N ARG A 101 7.55 1.32 6.42
CA ARG A 101 6.83 1.05 5.18
C ARG A 101 7.02 2.22 4.24
N VAL A 102 7.55 1.95 3.06
CA VAL A 102 7.58 2.90 1.94
C VAL A 102 6.55 2.45 0.94
N GLU A 103 5.58 3.31 0.63
CA GLU A 103 4.44 2.98 -0.25
C GLU A 103 4.32 3.99 -1.38
N ILE A 104 4.12 3.48 -2.60
CA ILE A 104 3.82 4.30 -3.77
C ILE A 104 2.41 4.88 -3.60
N HIS A 105 2.33 6.21 -3.52
CA HIS A 105 1.07 6.92 -3.43
C HIS A 105 0.44 7.07 -4.82
N VAL A 106 1.11 7.84 -5.69
CA VAL A 106 0.74 7.95 -7.11
C VAL A 106 1.74 7.15 -7.92
N GLY A 107 1.27 6.15 -8.68
CA GLY A 107 2.08 5.38 -9.62
C GLY A 107 2.41 6.15 -10.90
N GLY A 108 3.19 5.55 -11.78
CA GLY A 108 3.67 6.17 -13.01
C GLY A 108 5.11 5.81 -13.30
N THR A 109 5.76 6.56 -14.20
CA THR A 109 7.22 6.47 -14.35
C THR A 109 7.92 7.05 -13.12
N ALA A 110 9.23 6.82 -12.97
CA ALA A 110 10.02 7.40 -11.88
C ALA A 110 9.98 8.94 -11.81
N GLU A 111 9.62 9.61 -12.91
CA GLU A 111 9.47 11.08 -12.98
C GLU A 111 8.12 11.58 -12.43
N GLU A 112 7.09 10.74 -12.52
CA GLU A 112 5.70 11.07 -12.18
C GLU A 112 5.32 10.54 -10.80
N ALA A 113 5.88 9.39 -10.43
CA ALA A 113 5.48 8.66 -9.26
C ALA A 113 5.88 9.37 -7.96
N THR A 114 5.02 9.25 -6.96
CA THR A 114 5.23 9.78 -5.61
C THR A 114 5.10 8.67 -4.58
N PHE A 115 5.78 8.82 -3.45
CA PHE A 115 5.69 7.89 -2.33
C PHE A 115 5.38 8.59 -1.02
N LYS A 116 4.85 7.80 -0.08
CA LYS A 116 4.62 8.16 1.32
C LYS A 116 5.25 7.07 2.18
N TRP A 117 5.51 7.36 3.45
CA TRP A 117 6.14 6.37 4.31
C TRP A 117 5.69 6.48 5.76
N SER A 118 5.84 5.38 6.50
CA SER A 118 5.50 5.28 7.91
C SER A 118 6.58 4.50 8.65
N ARG A 119 6.87 4.88 9.90
CA ARG A 119 7.79 4.15 10.80
C ARG A 119 7.20 2.85 11.33
N GLU A 120 5.87 2.78 11.37
CA GLU A 120 5.06 1.75 12.02
C GLU A 120 4.20 0.97 11.00
N ASN A 121 4.71 0.74 9.80
CA ASN A 121 4.02 0.00 8.74
C ASN A 121 2.60 0.53 8.41
N GLY A 122 2.37 1.83 8.53
CA GLY A 122 1.05 2.43 8.28
C GLY A 122 -0.03 1.99 9.27
N SER A 123 0.35 1.48 10.45
CA SER A 123 -0.57 0.98 11.47
C SER A 123 -1.24 2.08 12.31
N VAL A 124 -0.69 3.30 12.30
CA VAL A 124 -1.26 4.45 13.01
C VAL A 124 -2.50 4.94 12.27
N ALA A 125 -3.66 4.48 12.73
CA ALA A 125 -4.95 4.74 12.11
C ALA A 125 -6.02 5.10 13.16
N PHE A 126 -6.91 6.02 12.77
CA PHE A 126 -7.94 6.60 13.62
C PHE A 126 -9.32 6.39 12.98
N PRO A 127 -10.21 5.60 13.59
CA PRO A 127 -11.55 5.40 13.05
C PRO A 127 -12.38 6.69 13.10
N ILE A 128 -13.03 7.03 12.00
CA ILE A 128 -13.91 8.19 11.89
C ILE A 128 -15.33 7.79 12.32
N ASP A 129 -15.95 8.64 13.13
CA ASP A 129 -17.37 8.56 13.49
C ASP A 129 -18.20 9.25 12.39
N ALA A 130 -18.43 8.52 11.30
CA ALA A 130 -19.09 9.03 10.11
C ALA A 130 -20.55 9.46 10.36
N ASP A 131 -21.22 8.84 11.34
CA ASP A 131 -22.61 9.14 11.68
C ASP A 131 -22.75 10.47 12.43
N ASN A 132 -21.71 10.90 13.15
CA ASN A 132 -21.79 12.05 14.07
C ASN A 132 -20.90 13.24 13.71
N GLY A 133 -20.16 13.23 12.59
CA GLY A 133 -19.45 14.44 12.18
C GLY A 133 -18.46 14.28 11.03
N ILE A 134 -18.92 14.59 9.82
CA ILE A 134 -18.05 14.90 8.69
C ILE A 134 -18.56 16.19 8.05
N GLY A 135 -17.79 17.27 8.19
CA GLY A 135 -18.00 18.53 7.48
C GLY A 135 -17.03 18.64 6.31
N ILE A 136 -17.52 18.65 5.08
CA ILE A 136 -16.69 18.78 3.88
C ILE A 136 -16.93 20.15 3.25
N SER A 137 -15.86 20.93 3.09
CA SER A 137 -15.88 22.24 2.45
C SER A 137 -14.63 22.41 1.57
N ASP A 138 -14.71 21.93 0.33
CA ASP A 138 -13.69 22.08 -0.72
C ASP A 138 -12.25 21.68 -0.29
N LYS A 139 -11.54 22.60 0.33
CA LYS A 139 -10.15 22.47 0.82
C LYS A 139 -10.03 22.19 2.31
N VAL A 140 -11.15 22.12 3.01
CA VAL A 140 -11.23 21.89 4.46
C VAL A 140 -12.16 20.73 4.73
N ILE A 141 -11.72 19.80 5.55
CA ILE A 141 -12.56 18.71 6.07
C ILE A 141 -12.45 18.72 7.58
N THR A 142 -13.58 18.67 8.27
CA THR A 142 -13.62 18.41 9.71
C THR A 142 -14.20 17.03 9.92
N VAL A 143 -13.45 16.13 10.55
CA VAL A 143 -13.90 14.79 10.92
C VAL A 143 -13.95 14.63 12.43
N LYS A 144 -14.92 13.88 12.91
CA LYS A 144 -14.97 13.39 14.29
C LYS A 144 -14.38 11.98 14.35
N LEU A 145 -13.46 11.72 15.28
CA LEU A 145 -12.94 10.36 15.50
C LEU A 145 -13.82 9.63 16.54
N LYS A 146 -13.92 8.30 16.43
CA LYS A 146 -14.67 7.47 17.40
C LYS A 146 -14.06 7.52 18.81
N HIS A 147 -12.75 7.65 18.91
CA HIS A 147 -12.00 7.74 20.17
C HIS A 147 -10.63 8.37 19.96
N TRP A 148 -10.04 8.89 21.03
CA TRP A 148 -8.66 9.39 21.04
C TRP A 148 -7.62 8.30 21.17
N TRP A 149 -6.40 8.63 20.75
CA TRP A 149 -5.22 7.83 20.99
C TRP A 149 -4.92 7.74 22.48
N ARG A 150 -4.30 6.62 22.87
CA ARG A 150 -3.90 6.36 24.25
C ARG A 150 -2.54 6.96 24.60
N ASP A 151 -1.71 7.17 23.59
CA ASP A 151 -0.32 7.60 23.72
C ASP A 151 0.00 8.66 22.66
N CYS A 152 0.72 9.71 23.05
CA CYS A 152 1.12 10.78 22.14
C CYS A 152 2.06 10.33 21.02
N HIS A 153 2.83 9.25 21.20
CA HIS A 153 3.71 8.69 20.18
C HIS A 153 2.94 8.23 18.94
N PHE A 154 1.77 7.62 19.15
CA PHE A 154 0.86 7.15 18.10
C PHE A 154 -0.32 8.13 17.89
N GLY A 155 -0.17 9.37 18.36
CA GLY A 155 -1.19 10.40 18.22
C GLY A 155 -1.07 11.20 16.92
N LEU A 156 -2.04 12.07 16.66
CA LEU A 156 -1.93 13.09 15.62
C LEU A 156 -1.37 14.37 16.22
N THR A 157 -0.58 15.09 15.43
CA THR A 157 -0.14 16.45 15.69
C THR A 157 -0.48 17.37 14.53
N GLU A 158 -0.61 18.67 14.82
CA GLU A 158 -0.80 19.67 13.77
C GLU A 158 0.43 19.66 12.84
N GLY A 159 0.16 19.60 11.54
CA GLY A 159 1.18 19.46 10.50
C GLY A 159 1.35 18.05 9.95
N ASP A 160 0.85 17.02 10.64
CA ASP A 160 0.92 15.63 10.17
C ASP A 160 0.19 15.46 8.83
N TRP A 161 0.69 14.56 8.00
CA TRP A 161 0.00 14.13 6.79
C TRP A 161 -0.82 12.88 7.06
N VAL A 162 -2.09 12.93 6.65
CA VAL A 162 -3.03 11.82 6.79
C VAL A 162 -3.68 11.47 5.47
N GLU A 163 -4.00 10.20 5.32
CA GLU A 163 -4.82 9.69 4.23
C GLU A 163 -6.20 9.33 4.78
N LEU A 164 -7.26 9.80 4.12
CA LEU A 164 -8.62 9.35 4.42
C LEU A 164 -8.90 8.09 3.60
N VAL A 165 -9.06 6.98 4.30
CA VAL A 165 -9.25 5.64 3.72
C VAL A 165 -10.61 5.12 4.16
N ASP A 166 -11.31 4.47 3.23
CA ASP A 166 -12.53 3.71 3.51
C ASP A 166 -12.50 2.38 2.74
N ASP A 167 -13.55 1.58 2.90
CA ASP A 167 -13.69 0.33 2.16
C ASP A 167 -13.81 0.50 0.65
N TYR A 168 -14.49 1.55 0.17
CA TYR A 168 -14.68 1.75 -1.26
C TYR A 168 -13.33 1.98 -1.95
N ILE A 169 -12.53 2.91 -1.44
CA ILE A 169 -11.21 3.26 -1.96
C ILE A 169 -10.26 2.06 -1.83
N SER A 170 -10.29 1.36 -0.70
CA SER A 170 -9.47 0.16 -0.48
C SER A 170 -9.80 -0.96 -1.48
N LEU A 171 -11.09 -1.24 -1.69
CA LEU A 171 -11.55 -2.35 -2.54
C LEU A 171 -11.41 -2.06 -4.03
N HIS A 172 -11.40 -0.78 -4.42
CA HIS A 172 -11.21 -0.35 -5.81
C HIS A 172 -9.78 0.08 -6.12
N GLN A 173 -8.85 -0.03 -5.16
CA GLN A 173 -7.44 0.38 -5.30
C GLN A 173 -7.29 1.83 -5.77
N LEU A 174 -8.17 2.70 -5.26
CA LEU A 174 -8.14 4.11 -5.60
C LEU A 174 -7.17 4.86 -4.69
N VAL A 175 -6.68 5.99 -5.17
CA VAL A 175 -5.84 6.91 -4.41
C VAL A 175 -6.68 8.11 -4.05
N ASN A 176 -6.86 8.32 -2.75
CA ASN A 176 -7.35 9.60 -2.26
C ASN A 176 -6.19 10.56 -2.05
N PRO A 177 -6.41 11.87 -2.20
CA PRO A 177 -5.38 12.84 -1.83
C PRO A 177 -5.00 12.76 -0.35
N LEU A 178 -3.75 13.09 -0.06
CA LEU A 178 -3.29 13.30 1.31
C LEU A 178 -3.76 14.65 1.83
N TRP A 179 -4.10 14.69 3.11
CA TRP A 179 -4.57 15.87 3.82
C TRP A 179 -3.58 16.23 4.92
N LYS A 180 -3.44 17.53 5.19
CA LYS A 180 -2.62 18.01 6.30
C LYS A 180 -3.50 18.27 7.51
N VAL A 181 -3.07 17.83 8.68
CA VAL A 181 -3.75 18.16 9.95
C VAL A 181 -3.52 19.63 10.26
N ASP A 182 -4.60 20.41 10.31
CA ASP A 182 -4.57 21.85 10.58
C ASP A 182 -4.86 22.17 12.05
N LYS A 183 -5.87 21.50 12.62
CA LYS A 183 -6.31 21.74 13.99
C LYS A 183 -6.84 20.46 14.62
N ILE A 184 -6.52 20.25 15.89
CA ILE A 184 -7.06 19.17 16.72
C ILE A 184 -7.82 19.79 17.90
N GLU A 185 -9.05 19.33 18.13
CA GLU A 185 -9.91 19.78 19.22
C GLU A 185 -10.21 18.59 20.15
N PRO A 186 -9.41 18.42 21.23
CA PRO A 186 -9.47 17.21 22.05
C PRO A 186 -10.78 16.97 22.79
N GLU A 187 -11.49 18.04 23.14
CA GLU A 187 -12.73 17.96 23.91
C GLU A 187 -13.88 17.31 23.11
N ASP A 188 -13.86 17.47 21.78
CA ASP A 188 -14.95 17.06 20.89
C ASP A 188 -14.58 15.90 19.94
N PHE A 189 -13.35 15.38 20.05
CA PHE A 189 -12.76 14.41 19.11
C PHE A 189 -12.71 14.91 17.66
N LEU A 190 -12.59 16.22 17.45
CA LEU A 190 -12.59 16.82 16.11
C LEU A 190 -11.17 17.03 15.60
N VAL A 191 -10.98 16.71 14.32
CA VAL A 191 -9.76 16.96 13.57
C VAL A 191 -10.14 17.73 12.31
N THR A 192 -9.54 18.90 12.13
CA THR A 192 -9.66 19.70 10.90
C THR A 192 -8.45 19.46 10.02
N LEU A 193 -8.74 19.18 8.76
CA LEU A 193 -7.82 18.80 7.72
C LEU A 193 -7.87 19.83 6.61
N THR A 194 -6.72 20.21 6.06
CA THR A 194 -6.61 21.20 5.00
C THR A 194 -5.76 20.70 3.84
N ARG A 195 -5.96 21.32 2.67
CA ARG A 195 -5.13 21.10 1.48
C ARG A 195 -5.13 22.34 0.58
N GLU A 196 -4.12 22.46 -0.28
CA GLU A 196 -3.98 23.58 -1.20
C GLU A 196 -4.94 23.49 -2.40
N GLU A 197 -5.15 22.28 -2.91
CA GLU A 197 -6.00 22.00 -4.06
C GLU A 197 -7.37 21.48 -3.62
N SER A 198 -8.39 21.73 -4.44
CA SER A 198 -9.75 21.18 -4.28
C SER A 198 -9.76 19.67 -4.55
N SER A 199 -10.63 18.91 -3.89
CA SER A 199 -10.93 17.53 -4.27
C SER A 199 -12.36 17.20 -3.89
N THR A 200 -13.00 16.45 -4.77
CA THR A 200 -14.26 15.77 -4.45
C THR A 200 -13.96 14.55 -3.60
N LEU A 201 -14.40 14.58 -2.35
CA LEU A 201 -14.30 13.43 -1.47
C LEU A 201 -15.67 12.77 -1.30
N ASN A 202 -15.73 11.47 -1.59
CA ASN A 202 -16.85 10.62 -1.22
C ASN A 202 -16.36 9.67 -0.13
N ILE A 203 -17.10 9.61 0.98
CA ILE A 203 -16.73 8.78 2.13
C ILE A 203 -17.64 7.55 2.15
N GLY A 204 -17.02 6.39 2.00
CA GLY A 204 -17.66 5.08 2.07
C GLY A 204 -17.75 4.55 3.50
N ASN A 205 -17.98 3.23 3.60
CA ASN A 205 -18.11 2.54 4.89
C ASN A 205 -16.75 2.38 5.59
N TYR A 206 -16.81 2.34 6.92
CA TYR A 206 -15.66 2.18 7.82
C TYR A 206 -14.50 3.15 7.54
N PRO A 207 -14.77 4.47 7.47
CA PRO A 207 -13.72 5.43 7.17
C PRO A 207 -12.75 5.58 8.34
N LEU A 208 -11.48 5.83 8.00
CA LEU A 208 -10.40 6.08 8.93
C LEU A 208 -9.42 7.13 8.40
N LEU A 209 -8.72 7.79 9.31
CA LEU A 209 -7.51 8.54 9.00
C LEU A 209 -6.30 7.64 9.23
N ARG A 210 -5.38 7.58 8.28
CA ARG A 210 -4.08 6.92 8.45
C ARG A 210 -2.97 7.96 8.44
N ARG A 211 -2.10 7.96 9.46
CA ARG A 211 -0.96 8.88 9.58
C ARG A 211 0.22 8.42 8.73
N TRP A 212 0.94 9.38 8.15
CA TRP A 212 2.17 9.20 7.40
C TRP A 212 3.24 10.20 7.86
N GLU A 213 4.51 9.87 7.64
CA GLU A 213 5.64 10.49 8.34
C GLU A 213 6.45 11.45 7.45
N GLN A 214 6.08 11.65 6.18
CA GLN A 214 6.78 12.58 5.31
C GLN A 214 6.62 14.04 5.76
N GLU A 215 7.72 14.79 5.75
CA GLU A 215 7.78 16.21 6.10
C GLU A 215 8.67 16.96 5.11
N GLU A 216 8.37 18.24 4.87
CA GLU A 216 9.26 19.09 4.08
C GLU A 216 10.54 19.39 4.86
N ARG A 217 11.69 19.22 4.21
CA ARG A 217 13.00 19.56 4.79
C ARG A 217 14.04 19.83 3.73
N SER A 218 15.23 20.25 4.14
CA SER A 218 16.33 20.53 3.21
C SER A 218 16.63 19.30 2.33
N GLY A 219 16.41 19.42 1.02
CA GLY A 219 16.61 18.35 0.04
C GLY A 219 15.40 17.41 -0.17
N LEU A 220 14.26 17.65 0.49
CA LEU A 220 13.04 16.87 0.30
C LEU A 220 11.82 17.81 0.28
N SER A 221 11.25 18.01 -0.90
CA SER A 221 10.02 18.78 -1.10
C SER A 221 8.84 17.84 -1.31
N LEU A 222 7.67 18.22 -0.80
CA LEU A 222 6.44 17.47 -1.02
C LEU A 222 5.67 18.03 -2.22
N SER A 223 4.97 17.15 -2.93
CA SER A 223 3.97 17.49 -3.93
C SER A 223 2.64 16.92 -3.46
N ASN A 224 1.68 17.78 -3.14
CA ASN A 224 0.38 17.39 -2.60
C ASN A 224 0.48 16.42 -1.39
N GLY A 225 1.48 16.64 -0.53
CA GLY A 225 1.71 15.85 0.68
C GLY A 225 2.51 14.55 0.52
N ALA A 226 2.86 14.17 -0.72
CA ALA A 226 3.69 13.00 -1.02
C ALA A 226 5.08 13.41 -1.52
N VAL A 227 6.05 12.48 -1.48
CA VAL A 227 7.44 12.72 -1.91
C VAL A 227 7.61 12.29 -3.38
N PRO A 228 7.99 13.17 -4.32
CA PRO A 228 8.28 12.77 -5.69
C PRO A 228 9.56 11.92 -5.80
N ILE A 229 9.49 10.81 -6.55
CA ILE A 229 10.64 9.90 -6.76
C ILE A 229 11.77 10.57 -7.58
N LEU A 230 11.40 11.49 -8.48
CA LEU A 230 12.32 12.31 -9.29
C LEU A 230 13.46 12.93 -8.48
N LEU A 231 13.20 13.37 -7.24
CA LEU A 231 14.12 14.19 -6.46
C LEU A 231 15.46 13.50 -6.15
N ALA A 232 15.55 12.17 -6.28
CA ALA A 232 16.78 11.43 -6.09
C ALA A 232 16.97 10.29 -7.10
N GLN A 233 16.58 10.46 -8.36
CA GLN A 233 16.70 9.39 -9.38
C GLN A 233 18.12 8.79 -9.52
N ASN A 234 19.16 9.42 -8.98
CA ASN A 234 20.51 8.86 -8.93
C ASN A 234 21.12 8.76 -7.52
N ASP A 235 20.40 9.15 -6.48
CA ASP A 235 20.92 9.24 -5.10
C ASP A 235 19.99 8.57 -4.08
N TRP A 236 20.45 8.45 -2.84
CA TRP A 236 19.70 7.88 -1.73
C TRP A 236 18.79 8.93 -1.08
N PHE A 237 17.49 8.64 -0.99
CA PHE A 237 16.60 9.36 -0.10
C PHE A 237 16.92 8.99 1.34
N THR A 238 17.18 9.98 2.18
CA THR A 238 17.15 9.75 3.63
C THR A 238 15.70 9.86 4.09
N LEU A 239 15.21 8.94 4.91
CA LEU A 239 13.88 9.01 5.55
C LEU A 239 14.01 9.68 6.92
N GLU A 240 14.76 9.08 7.83
CA GLU A 240 15.10 9.60 9.16
C GLU A 240 16.10 8.65 9.82
N ASP A 241 16.69 9.03 10.94
CA ASP A 241 17.51 8.14 11.79
C ASP A 241 18.59 7.32 11.07
N GLY A 242 19.06 7.82 9.92
CA GLY A 242 20.01 7.14 9.06
C GLY A 242 19.41 6.14 8.09
N VAL A 243 18.11 5.82 8.14
CA VAL A 243 17.46 4.97 7.14
C VAL A 243 17.43 5.68 5.79
N GLN A 244 17.95 5.00 4.77
CA GLN A 244 17.99 5.48 3.41
C GLN A 244 17.35 4.49 2.44
N ILE A 245 16.72 5.00 1.41
CA ILE A 245 16.12 4.22 0.33
C ILE A 245 16.56 4.72 -1.03
N LYS A 246 16.57 3.83 -2.01
CA LYS A 246 16.85 4.18 -3.41
C LYS A 246 15.89 3.44 -4.32
N PHE A 247 15.12 4.20 -5.07
CA PHE A 247 14.26 3.70 -6.13
C PHE A 247 15.10 3.35 -7.37
N GLN A 248 14.74 2.27 -8.06
CA GLN A 248 15.39 1.91 -9.32
C GLN A 248 15.06 2.96 -10.40
N PRO A 249 16.07 3.52 -11.09
CA PRO A 249 15.87 4.48 -12.16
C PRO A 249 15.21 3.82 -13.38
N GLY A 250 14.39 4.58 -14.12
CA GLY A 250 13.75 4.11 -15.35
C GLY A 250 12.65 3.05 -15.15
N SER A 251 12.29 2.74 -13.89
CA SER A 251 11.23 1.79 -13.58
C SER A 251 9.85 2.44 -13.58
N LYS A 252 8.82 1.58 -13.69
CA LYS A 252 7.41 1.97 -13.56
C LYS A 252 6.89 1.49 -12.21
N TYR A 253 6.27 2.40 -11.47
CA TYR A 253 5.74 2.15 -10.14
C TYR A 253 4.22 2.06 -10.20
N ARG A 254 3.64 1.13 -9.43
CA ARG A 254 2.19 1.00 -9.29
C ARG A 254 1.77 1.54 -7.93
N THR A 255 0.69 2.31 -7.91
CA THR A 255 0.04 2.74 -6.67
C THR A 255 -0.17 1.56 -5.72
N GLY A 256 0.09 1.78 -4.43
CA GLY A 256 -0.10 0.80 -3.38
C GLY A 256 1.02 -0.24 -3.27
N ASP A 257 1.95 -0.29 -4.24
CA ASP A 257 3.17 -1.09 -4.07
C ASP A 257 3.95 -0.58 -2.86
N TYR A 258 4.43 -1.48 -2.00
CA TYR A 258 5.16 -1.10 -0.80
C TYR A 258 6.33 -2.02 -0.47
N TRP A 259 7.28 -1.49 0.32
CA TRP A 259 8.41 -2.21 0.88
C TRP A 259 8.42 -2.07 2.39
N LEU A 260 8.74 -3.17 3.08
CA LEU A 260 8.97 -3.20 4.51
C LEU A 260 10.47 -3.21 4.79
N ILE A 261 10.92 -2.34 5.68
CA ILE A 261 12.32 -2.18 6.04
C ILE A 261 12.40 -2.23 7.58
N PRO A 262 12.64 -3.41 8.16
CA PRO A 262 12.82 -3.53 9.60
C PRO A 262 14.13 -2.85 10.01
N ALA A 263 14.08 -1.96 11.00
CA ALA A 263 15.27 -1.32 11.58
C ALA A 263 15.48 -1.81 13.02
N ARG A 264 16.71 -2.18 13.37
CA ARG A 264 17.04 -2.76 14.67
C ARG A 264 18.08 -1.92 15.40
N THR A 265 17.73 -1.52 16.62
CA THR A 265 18.64 -0.86 17.56
C THR A 265 19.81 -1.76 17.95
N ALA A 266 19.57 -3.07 18.06
CA ALA A 266 20.57 -4.05 18.50
C ALA A 266 21.71 -4.23 17.48
N THR A 267 21.40 -4.21 16.18
CA THR A 267 22.40 -4.25 15.10
C THR A 267 22.89 -2.85 14.75
N GLY A 268 22.07 -1.82 14.99
CA GLY A 268 22.34 -0.47 14.52
C GLY A 268 22.24 -0.36 13.01
N ASP A 269 21.41 -1.19 12.36
CA ASP A 269 21.22 -1.24 10.91
C ASP A 269 19.77 -1.63 10.55
N VAL A 270 19.47 -1.63 9.25
CA VAL A 270 18.25 -2.22 8.68
C VAL A 270 18.47 -3.69 8.32
N GLU A 271 17.42 -4.49 8.43
CA GLU A 271 17.39 -5.86 7.92
C GLU A 271 17.05 -5.79 6.41
N TRP A 272 18.08 -5.85 5.57
CA TRP A 272 17.94 -5.77 4.12
C TRP A 272 18.95 -6.68 3.43
N ASP A 273 18.56 -7.31 2.31
CA ASP A 273 19.46 -8.22 1.60
C ASP A 273 20.56 -7.46 0.86
N GLU A 274 21.79 -7.97 0.93
CA GLU A 274 22.98 -7.41 0.31
C GLU A 274 23.63 -8.43 -0.64
N ASP A 275 24.39 -7.95 -1.62
CA ASP A 275 25.26 -8.80 -2.45
C ASP A 275 26.54 -9.24 -1.71
N ASP A 276 27.37 -10.06 -2.35
CA ASP A 276 28.65 -10.55 -1.79
C ASP A 276 29.63 -9.41 -1.40
N ASN A 277 29.41 -8.19 -1.89
CA ASN A 277 30.23 -7.01 -1.60
C ASN A 277 29.63 -6.10 -0.51
N GLY A 278 28.50 -6.48 0.10
CA GLY A 278 27.76 -5.66 1.06
C GLY A 278 27.01 -4.49 0.42
N THR A 279 26.68 -4.60 -0.88
CA THR A 279 25.85 -3.61 -1.57
C THR A 279 24.38 -4.00 -1.42
N PRO A 280 23.51 -3.11 -0.91
CA PRO A 280 22.08 -3.40 -0.79
C PRO A 280 21.46 -3.77 -2.14
N LEU A 281 20.75 -4.89 -2.18
CA LEU A 281 20.05 -5.36 -3.36
C LEU A 281 18.81 -4.50 -3.63
N ALA A 282 18.49 -4.30 -4.91
CA ALA A 282 17.22 -3.72 -5.31
C ALA A 282 16.17 -4.84 -5.36
N LEU A 283 15.20 -4.80 -4.44
CA LEU A 283 14.19 -5.84 -4.25
C LEU A 283 12.80 -5.41 -4.76
N PRO A 284 11.97 -6.37 -5.22
CA PRO A 284 10.60 -6.09 -5.64
C PRO A 284 9.72 -5.66 -4.46
N PRO A 285 8.58 -4.98 -4.72
CA PRO A 285 7.63 -4.63 -3.68
C PRO A 285 6.98 -5.88 -3.08
N HIS A 286 6.67 -5.82 -1.79
CA HIS A 286 6.11 -6.92 -1.01
C HIS A 286 4.60 -7.14 -1.25
N GLY A 287 3.93 -6.21 -1.93
CA GLY A 287 2.50 -6.29 -2.19
C GLY A 287 1.95 -4.94 -2.60
N VAL A 288 0.64 -4.84 -2.88
CA VAL A 288 -0.36 -5.92 -2.83
C VAL A 288 -0.34 -6.76 -4.11
N GLU A 289 -0.35 -8.09 -4.01
CA GLU A 289 -0.42 -8.97 -5.18
C GLU A 289 -1.86 -9.30 -5.53
N HIS A 290 -2.21 -9.18 -6.82
CA HIS A 290 -3.50 -9.57 -7.37
C HIS A 290 -3.35 -10.78 -8.28
N TYR A 291 -4.37 -11.61 -8.27
CA TYR A 291 -4.51 -12.77 -9.14
C TYR A 291 -5.79 -12.62 -9.93
N TYR A 292 -5.68 -12.81 -11.24
CA TYR A 292 -6.80 -12.62 -12.15
C TYR A 292 -7.15 -13.93 -12.84
N ALA A 293 -8.45 -14.16 -13.07
CA ALA A 293 -8.92 -15.29 -13.87
C ALA A 293 -10.03 -14.85 -14.84
N PRO A 294 -9.96 -15.22 -16.13
CA PRO A 294 -11.06 -14.94 -17.06
C PRO A 294 -12.30 -15.74 -16.66
N LEU A 295 -13.47 -15.11 -16.72
CA LEU A 295 -14.74 -15.76 -16.39
C LEU A 295 -15.63 -15.91 -17.62
N ALA A 296 -15.81 -14.85 -18.40
CA ALA A 296 -16.64 -14.89 -19.60
C ALA A 296 -16.39 -13.72 -20.56
N VAL A 297 -16.65 -13.94 -21.85
CA VAL A 297 -16.82 -12.89 -22.86
C VAL A 297 -18.31 -12.66 -23.07
N ILE A 298 -18.73 -11.40 -23.09
CA ILE A 298 -20.13 -11.00 -23.26
C ILE A 298 -20.25 -10.19 -24.55
N ALA A 299 -20.17 -10.87 -25.69
CA ALA A 299 -20.46 -10.27 -27.00
C ALA A 299 -21.98 -10.16 -27.25
N ASN A 300 -22.74 -11.11 -26.71
CA ASN A 300 -24.20 -11.11 -26.69
C ASN A 300 -24.70 -11.43 -25.27
N LEU A 301 -25.55 -10.57 -24.72
CA LEU A 301 -26.11 -10.72 -23.37
C LEU A 301 -26.92 -12.01 -23.19
N ASP A 302 -27.53 -12.53 -24.27
CA ASP A 302 -28.35 -13.74 -24.22
C ASP A 302 -27.51 -15.03 -24.25
N SER A 303 -26.23 -14.93 -24.63
CA SER A 303 -25.34 -16.09 -24.79
C SER A 303 -23.88 -15.73 -24.51
N PRO A 304 -23.52 -15.40 -23.26
CA PRO A 304 -22.13 -15.16 -22.88
C PRO A 304 -21.29 -16.43 -23.05
N GLU A 305 -20.06 -16.29 -23.54
CA GLU A 305 -19.12 -17.40 -23.68
C GLU A 305 -18.35 -17.59 -22.37
N ASP A 306 -18.33 -18.82 -21.85
CA ASP A 306 -17.64 -19.18 -20.61
C ASP A 306 -16.13 -19.37 -20.87
N CYS A 307 -15.30 -18.51 -20.27
CA CYS A 307 -13.85 -18.54 -20.42
C CYS A 307 -13.14 -19.23 -19.26
N ARG A 308 -13.88 -19.78 -18.30
CA ARG A 308 -13.24 -20.40 -17.14
C ARG A 308 -12.43 -21.59 -17.62
N HIS A 309 -11.18 -21.68 -17.17
CA HIS A 309 -10.48 -22.94 -17.22
C HIS A 309 -11.27 -23.93 -16.39
N GLN A 310 -11.56 -24.98 -17.10
CA GLN A 310 -12.58 -25.93 -16.79
C GLN A 310 -11.69 -27.11 -16.14
N PHE A 311 -12.14 -27.99 -15.22
CA PHE A 311 -11.33 -29.14 -14.69
C PHE A 311 -12.06 -30.49 -14.61
N TYR A 312 -11.51 -31.57 -15.20
CA TYR A 312 -12.10 -32.91 -15.12
C TYR A 312 -11.44 -33.80 -14.06
N PRO A 313 -12.21 -34.67 -13.39
CA PRO A 313 -11.62 -35.75 -12.61
C PRO A 313 -10.91 -36.76 -13.52
N ILE A 314 -9.76 -37.28 -13.06
CA ILE A 314 -8.89 -38.25 -13.77
C ILE A 314 -9.65 -39.46 -14.36
N THR A 315 -10.80 -39.81 -13.79
CA THR A 315 -11.64 -40.94 -14.21
C THR A 315 -12.65 -40.60 -15.33
N HIS A 316 -12.67 -39.36 -15.84
CA HIS A 316 -13.63 -38.94 -16.86
C HIS A 316 -13.15 -39.33 -18.27
N PHE A 317 -13.84 -40.29 -18.90
CA PHE A 317 -13.74 -40.57 -20.33
C PHE A 317 -15.04 -40.06 -21.00
N ALA A 318 -15.00 -38.93 -21.71
CA ALA A 318 -16.13 -38.50 -22.53
C ALA A 318 -15.69 -37.79 -23.83
N THR A 319 -16.36 -38.14 -24.92
CA THR A 319 -16.27 -37.61 -26.29
C THR A 319 -16.98 -36.25 -26.48
N THR A 320 -17.16 -35.48 -25.42
CA THR A 320 -17.81 -34.15 -25.46
C THR A 320 -17.00 -33.14 -24.67
N LYS A 321 -16.76 -31.96 -25.28
CA LYS A 321 -16.15 -30.79 -24.64
C LYS A 321 -16.88 -30.49 -23.35
N ALA A 322 -16.13 -30.47 -22.28
CA ALA A 322 -16.52 -30.17 -20.94
C ALA A 322 -15.30 -29.61 -20.21
N ILE A 323 -15.53 -29.48 -18.92
CA ILE A 323 -14.85 -28.60 -18.01
C ILE A 323 -13.41 -29.07 -17.81
N GLY A 324 -12.50 -28.75 -18.75
CA GLY A 324 -11.10 -28.26 -18.82
C GLY A 324 -9.93 -28.98 -18.15
N GLU A 325 -8.74 -28.55 -18.55
CA GLU A 325 -7.51 -29.31 -18.28
C GLU A 325 -6.18 -28.61 -18.65
N ASP A 326 -6.11 -27.28 -18.73
CA ASP A 326 -4.83 -26.59 -18.97
C ASP A 326 -4.45 -25.67 -17.79
N VAL A 327 -4.07 -26.29 -16.66
CA VAL A 327 -3.18 -25.65 -15.69
C VAL A 327 -2.04 -26.60 -15.38
N ILE A 328 -1.00 -26.54 -16.21
CA ILE A 328 0.33 -26.88 -15.74
C ILE A 328 0.81 -25.64 -14.98
N TRP A 329 0.87 -25.73 -13.65
CA TRP A 329 1.70 -24.80 -12.87
C TRP A 329 3.15 -24.97 -13.35
N GLN A 330 3.60 -24.13 -14.28
CA GLN A 330 5.00 -24.11 -14.70
C GLN A 330 5.92 -23.34 -13.73
N ASN A 331 5.40 -22.81 -12.63
CA ASN A 331 6.21 -22.19 -11.59
C ASN A 331 6.13 -23.00 -10.29
N SER A 332 7.07 -23.92 -10.14
CA SER A 332 7.33 -24.65 -8.89
C SER A 332 8.15 -23.82 -7.88
N GLU A 333 8.30 -22.51 -8.08
CA GLU A 333 9.11 -21.64 -7.20
C GLU A 333 8.29 -20.63 -6.39
N VAL A 334 7.00 -20.89 -6.17
CA VAL A 334 6.24 -20.19 -5.11
C VAL A 334 6.20 -21.09 -3.88
N GLN A 335 7.28 -21.00 -3.09
CA GLN A 335 7.29 -21.34 -1.67
C GLN A 335 7.62 -20.09 -0.87
#